data_AF-A0A537S017-F1
#
_entry.id   AF-A0A537S017-F1
#
_cell.length_a   1.000
_cell.length_b   1.000
_cell.length_c   1.000
_cell.angle_alpha   90.00
_cell.angle_beta   90.00
_cell.angle_gamma   90.00
#
_symmetry.space_group_name_H-M   'P 1'
#
loop_
_entity.id
_entity.type
_entity.pdbx_description
1 polymer ?
#
loop_
_entity_poly.entity_id
_entity_poly.type
_entity_poly.pdbx_seq_one_letter_code
_entity_poly.pdbx_strand_id
1 'polypeptide(L)'
;MTEKTTPDDNADENNPIARRNFLLGAGTAVAAGLAPNGAAQAQQPTATASPAPTPEPDQFVTLTAPEAAFIVTVVDTLIPADELSPSGSECGVAIFIDRQLGSAWGGGAKMYRGGPFH
;
A
#
# COMPACT_ATOMS: atom_id res chain seq x y z
N MET A 1 17.96 -56.65 27.91
CA MET A 1 16.50 -56.43 27.86
C MET A 1 16.29 -54.95 28.03
N THR A 2 16.30 -54.24 26.91
CA THR A 2 16.18 -52.78 26.82
C THR A 2 14.90 -52.51 26.06
N GLU A 3 14.06 -51.61 26.58
CA GLU A 3 13.09 -50.71 25.92
C GLU A 3 11.99 -50.38 26.95
N LYS A 4 11.93 -49.15 27.46
CA LYS A 4 11.40 -47.91 26.86
C LYS A 4 10.02 -47.64 27.46
N THR A 5 10.02 -46.88 28.55
CA THR A 5 8.84 -46.22 29.11
C THR A 5 8.32 -45.20 28.11
N THR A 6 7.14 -45.47 27.56
CA THR A 6 6.31 -44.48 26.87
C THR A 6 5.57 -43.65 27.93
N PRO A 7 5.60 -42.31 27.86
CA PRO A 7 4.45 -41.50 28.20
C PRO A 7 3.78 -41.06 26.90
N ASP A 8 2.48 -41.31 26.82
CA ASP A 8 1.58 -40.77 25.82
C ASP A 8 1.61 -39.23 25.84
N ASP A 9 2.16 -38.62 24.80
CA ASP A 9 2.05 -37.18 24.53
C ASP A 9 1.18 -36.96 23.28
N ASN A 10 -0.07 -37.43 23.38
CA ASN A 10 -1.13 -37.03 22.46
C ASN A 10 -1.97 -35.94 23.14
N ALA A 11 -1.45 -34.71 23.22
CA ALA A 11 -2.23 -33.60 23.77
C ALA A 11 -1.77 -32.21 23.31
N ASP A 12 -1.44 -31.96 22.03
CA ASP A 12 -1.21 -30.56 21.60
C ASP A 12 -1.47 -30.24 20.11
N GLU A 13 -2.58 -30.70 19.51
CA GLU A 13 -2.91 -30.29 18.12
C GLU A 13 -4.20 -29.50 17.94
N ASN A 14 -4.96 -29.21 19.00
CA ASN A 14 -6.19 -28.44 18.84
C ASN A 14 -6.42 -27.46 19.99
N ASN A 15 -5.55 -26.46 20.10
CA ASN A 15 -5.71 -25.37 21.05
C ASN A 15 -6.24 -24.07 20.38
N PRO A 16 -7.58 -23.89 20.28
CA PRO A 16 -8.18 -22.65 19.76
C PRO A 16 -7.97 -21.42 20.67
N ILE A 17 -7.28 -21.57 21.81
CA ILE A 17 -7.09 -20.51 22.82
C ILE A 17 -5.75 -19.76 22.64
N ALA A 18 -4.79 -20.29 21.88
CA ALA A 18 -3.45 -19.69 21.74
C ALA A 18 -3.45 -18.29 21.07
N ARG A 19 -4.27 -18.08 20.03
CA ARG A 19 -4.35 -16.79 19.31
C ARG A 19 -5.08 -15.71 20.09
N ARG A 20 -6.08 -16.09 20.90
CA ARG A 20 -6.84 -15.18 21.77
C ARG A 20 -5.97 -14.66 22.90
N ASN A 21 -5.17 -15.53 23.51
CA ASN A 21 -4.24 -15.15 24.58
C ASN A 21 -3.12 -14.23 24.08
N PHE A 22 -2.67 -14.40 22.84
CA PHE A 22 -1.70 -13.49 22.22
C PHE A 22 -2.25 -12.06 22.07
N LEU A 23 -3.51 -11.90 21.63
CA LEU A 23 -4.15 -10.59 21.49
C LEU A 23 -4.51 -9.95 22.84
N LEU A 24 -4.82 -10.76 23.86
CA LEU A 24 -5.06 -10.29 25.23
C LEU A 24 -3.78 -9.72 25.89
N GLY A 25 -2.59 -10.24 25.53
CA GLY A 25 -1.31 -9.80 26.07
C GLY A 25 -0.85 -8.40 25.61
N ALA A 26 -1.36 -7.91 24.48
CA ALA A 26 -0.96 -6.60 23.92
C ALA A 26 -1.70 -5.38 24.51
N GLY A 27 -2.62 -5.59 25.46
CA GLY A 27 -3.58 -4.58 25.90
C GLY A 27 -3.26 -3.79 27.17
N THR A 28 -2.08 -3.92 27.79
CA THR A 28 -1.80 -3.24 29.08
C THR A 28 -0.62 -2.28 29.02
N ALA A 29 -0.90 -1.05 28.56
CA ALA A 29 -0.19 0.15 28.99
C ALA A 29 -1.21 1.08 29.65
N VAL A 30 -1.06 1.31 30.96
CA VAL A 30 -1.96 2.05 31.84
C VAL A 30 -1.42 3.45 32.12
N ALA A 31 -2.31 4.47 32.10
CA ALA A 31 -2.43 5.64 33.01
C ALA A 31 -2.92 6.88 32.23
N ALA A 32 -4.23 7.20 32.26
CA ALA A 32 -4.91 8.03 33.26
C ALA A 32 -4.77 9.56 33.01
N GLY A 33 -5.81 10.16 32.44
CA GLY A 33 -6.03 11.60 32.39
C GLY A 33 -7.54 11.89 32.34
N LEU A 34 -8.09 12.36 33.46
CA LEU A 34 -9.48 12.83 33.57
C LEU A 34 -9.56 14.29 33.10
N ALA A 35 -10.35 14.57 32.07
CA ALA A 35 -10.93 15.91 31.83
C ALA A 35 -12.27 15.78 31.06
N PRO A 36 -13.33 16.48 31.47
CA PRO A 36 -14.63 16.42 30.82
C PRO A 36 -14.72 17.42 29.67
N ASN A 37 -15.56 17.09 28.69
CA ASN A 37 -16.14 17.98 27.68
C ASN A 37 -15.18 18.59 26.63
N GLY A 38 -15.24 18.01 25.44
CA GLY A 38 -14.83 18.65 24.19
C GLY A 38 -15.02 17.65 23.08
N ALA A 39 -15.89 17.94 22.11
CA ALA A 39 -15.98 17.14 20.90
C ALA A 39 -14.58 16.97 20.34
N ALA A 40 -14.12 15.72 20.24
CA ALA A 40 -12.89 15.40 19.55
C ALA A 40 -13.12 15.68 18.06
N GLN A 41 -12.94 16.94 17.65
CA GLN A 41 -12.54 17.21 16.28
C GLN A 41 -11.23 16.47 16.11
N ALA A 42 -11.25 15.41 15.31
CA ALA A 42 -10.04 14.86 14.75
C ALA A 42 -9.36 16.00 13.98
N GLN A 43 -8.43 16.69 14.62
CA GLN A 43 -7.47 17.53 13.92
C GLN A 43 -6.62 16.57 13.10
N GLN A 44 -7.06 16.33 11.87
CA GLN A 44 -6.15 15.89 10.83
C GLN A 44 -4.98 16.88 10.85
N PRO A 45 -3.72 16.42 10.98
CA PRO A 45 -2.59 17.30 10.86
C PRO A 45 -2.76 18.05 9.53
N THR A 46 -2.81 19.38 9.58
CA THR A 46 -2.66 20.18 8.37
C THR A 46 -1.28 19.83 7.83
N ALA A 47 -1.24 18.94 6.84
CA ALA A 47 -0.02 18.66 6.11
C ALA A 47 0.39 19.99 5.48
N THR A 48 1.42 20.62 6.05
CA THR A 48 2.12 21.69 5.36
C THR A 48 2.53 21.09 4.02
N ALA A 49 2.00 21.64 2.93
CA ALA A 49 2.33 21.18 1.59
C ALA A 49 3.86 21.29 1.44
N SER A 50 4.54 20.15 1.56
CA SER A 50 5.96 20.08 1.23
C SER A 50 6.08 20.51 -0.22
N PRO A 51 7.05 21.38 -0.57
CA PRO A 51 7.24 21.75 -1.97
C PRO A 51 7.37 20.46 -2.77
N ALA A 52 6.53 20.34 -3.81
CA ALA A 52 6.55 19.18 -4.68
C ALA A 52 7.99 19.01 -5.18
N PRO A 53 8.58 17.79 -5.08
CA PRO A 53 9.92 17.56 -5.58
C PRO A 53 9.99 18.04 -7.03
N THR A 54 10.99 18.86 -7.34
CA THR A 54 11.26 19.29 -8.72
C THR A 54 11.42 18.03 -9.56
N PRO A 55 10.62 17.84 -10.61
CA PRO A 55 10.75 16.66 -11.45
C PRO A 55 12.16 16.66 -12.06
N GLU A 56 12.98 15.67 -11.72
CA GLU A 56 14.10 15.30 -12.57
C GLU A 56 13.55 14.98 -13.97
N PRO A 57 14.31 15.21 -15.06
CA PRO A 57 13.83 14.92 -16.41
C PRO A 57 13.39 13.46 -16.48
N ASP A 58 12.08 13.26 -16.44
CA ASP A 58 11.49 11.99 -16.06
C ASP A 58 11.48 11.10 -17.30
N GLN A 59 12.55 10.32 -17.44
CA GLN A 59 12.68 9.38 -18.53
C GLN A 59 11.65 8.25 -18.37
N PHE A 60 10.94 7.94 -19.46
CA PHE A 60 10.07 6.77 -19.50
C PHE A 60 10.91 5.50 -19.34
N VAL A 61 10.46 4.59 -18.48
CA VAL A 61 11.18 3.36 -18.11
C VAL A 61 10.55 2.14 -18.78
N THR A 62 9.22 2.12 -18.91
CA THR A 62 8.48 0.96 -19.44
C THR A 62 8.05 1.16 -20.89
N LEU A 63 7.53 2.34 -21.21
CA LEU A 63 7.02 2.71 -22.52
C LEU A 63 8.16 3.03 -23.47
N THR A 64 8.00 2.63 -24.73
CA THR A 64 8.89 3.08 -25.80
C THR A 64 8.61 4.54 -26.16
N ALA A 65 9.56 5.21 -26.83
CA ALA A 65 9.39 6.60 -27.25
C ALA A 65 8.08 6.89 -28.03
N PRO A 66 7.67 6.10 -29.05
CA PRO A 66 6.41 6.37 -29.75
C PRO A 66 5.17 6.12 -28.87
N GLU A 67 5.19 5.14 -27.98
CA GLU A 67 4.09 4.86 -27.06
C GLU A 67 3.95 5.97 -26.01
N ALA A 68 5.08 6.44 -25.47
CA ALA A 68 5.11 7.56 -24.53
C ALA A 68 4.52 8.84 -25.16
N ALA A 69 4.90 9.17 -26.40
CA ALA A 69 4.34 10.32 -27.12
C ALA A 69 2.82 10.21 -27.33
N PHE A 70 2.34 9.00 -27.63
CA PHE A 70 0.90 8.73 -27.74
C PHE A 70 0.19 8.92 -26.40
N ILE A 71 0.71 8.34 -25.32
CA ILE A 71 0.11 8.45 -23.99
C ILE A 71 0.09 9.90 -23.50
N VAL A 72 1.15 10.67 -23.71
CA VAL A 72 1.19 12.11 -23.41
C VAL A 72 0.07 12.84 -24.14
N THR A 73 -0.10 12.58 -25.44
CA THR A 73 -1.17 13.21 -26.23
C THR A 73 -2.57 12.84 -25.71
N VAL A 74 -2.79 11.58 -25.36
CA VAL A 74 -4.07 11.11 -24.80
C VAL A 74 -4.35 11.78 -23.45
N VAL A 75 -3.34 11.84 -22.58
CA VAL A 75 -3.43 12.47 -21.25
C VAL A 75 -3.76 13.96 -21.36
N ASP A 76 -3.10 14.68 -22.28
CA ASP A 76 -3.37 16.11 -22.50
C ASP A 76 -4.72 16.36 -23.19
N THR A 77 -5.23 15.38 -23.94
CA THR A 77 -6.59 15.42 -24.48
C THR A 77 -7.64 15.23 -23.38
N LEU A 78 -7.37 14.38 -22.38
CA LEU A 78 -8.26 14.13 -21.24
C LEU A 78 -8.21 15.26 -20.20
N ILE A 79 -7.03 15.81 -19.95
CA ILE A 79 -6.75 16.87 -18.98
C ILE A 79 -6.00 17.97 -19.73
N PRO A 80 -6.71 18.84 -20.47
CA PRO A 80 -6.10 19.97 -21.15
C PRO A 80 -5.61 20.99 -20.12
N ALA A 81 -4.59 21.77 -20.49
CA ALA A 81 -4.20 22.94 -19.71
C ALA A 81 -5.33 24.00 -19.73
N ASP A 82 -5.50 24.68 -18.61
CA ASP A 82 -6.45 25.77 -18.40
C ASP A 82 -5.74 26.96 -17.70
N GLU A 83 -6.42 28.09 -17.57
CA GLU A 83 -5.87 29.31 -16.94
C GLU A 83 -5.37 29.08 -15.50
N LEU A 84 -5.98 28.12 -14.80
CA LEU A 84 -5.69 27.85 -13.38
C LEU A 84 -5.02 26.49 -13.15
N SER A 85 -4.93 25.62 -14.15
CA SER A 85 -4.40 24.27 -13.98
C SER A 85 -3.49 23.85 -15.15
N PRO A 86 -2.33 23.23 -14.85
CA PRO A 86 -1.45 22.69 -15.87
C PRO A 86 -2.07 21.48 -16.58
N SER A 87 -1.49 21.08 -17.71
CA SER A 87 -1.98 19.90 -18.44
C SER A 87 -1.73 18.59 -17.69
N GLY A 88 -2.38 17.51 -18.11
CA GLY A 88 -2.16 16.19 -17.54
C GLY A 88 -0.70 15.71 -17.65
N SER A 89 0.00 16.05 -18.74
CA SER A 89 1.42 15.73 -18.92
C SER A 89 2.31 16.54 -17.97
N GLU A 90 2.04 17.82 -17.78
CA GLU A 90 2.72 18.69 -16.80
C GLU A 90 2.46 18.26 -15.35
N CYS A 91 1.29 17.66 -15.09
CA CYS A 91 0.99 17.02 -13.79
C CYS A 91 1.75 15.70 -13.55
N GLY A 92 2.52 15.20 -14.53
CA GLY A 92 3.27 13.95 -14.42
C GLY A 92 2.41 12.68 -14.56
N VAL A 93 1.17 12.80 -15.06
CA VAL A 93 0.24 11.66 -15.17
C VAL A 93 0.79 10.58 -16.11
N ALA A 94 1.37 10.96 -17.25
CA ALA A 94 1.96 10.02 -18.19
C ALA A 94 3.10 9.21 -17.57
N ILE A 95 3.92 9.85 -16.72
CA ILE A 95 5.01 9.18 -16.02
C ILE A 95 4.48 8.26 -14.92
N PHE A 96 3.47 8.69 -14.17
CA PHE A 96 2.83 7.83 -13.19
C PHE A 96 2.32 6.54 -13.85
N ILE A 97 1.66 6.64 -15.01
CA ILE A 97 1.19 5.48 -15.78
C ILE A 97 2.37 4.57 -16.16
N ASP A 98 3.43 5.12 -16.73
CA ASP A 98 4.63 4.36 -17.11
C ASP A 98 5.23 3.57 -15.93
N ARG A 99 5.37 4.22 -14.78
CA ARG A 99 5.90 3.59 -13.55
C ARG A 99 4.94 2.53 -13.02
N GLN A 100 3.63 2.76 -13.10
CA GLN A 100 2.64 1.79 -12.65
C GLN A 100 2.61 0.54 -13.55
N LEU A 101 2.84 0.69 -14.85
CA LEU A 101 2.99 -0.44 -15.78
C LEU A 101 4.20 -1.31 -15.43
N GLY A 102 5.34 -0.70 -15.08
CA GLY A 102 6.54 -1.41 -14.61
C GLY A 102 6.46 -1.91 -13.16
N SER A 103 5.47 -1.45 -12.38
CA SER A 103 5.33 -1.81 -10.97
C SER A 103 4.75 -3.21 -10.76
N ALA A 104 4.75 -3.68 -9.51
CA ALA A 104 4.05 -4.90 -9.11
C ALA A 104 2.55 -4.87 -9.43
N TRP A 105 1.93 -3.69 -9.57
CA TRP A 105 0.54 -3.58 -10.01
C TRP A 105 0.41 -3.90 -11.50
N GLY A 106 1.27 -3.37 -12.36
CA GLY A 106 1.28 -3.65 -13.80
C GLY A 106 1.69 -5.09 -14.12
N GLY A 107 2.64 -5.66 -13.36
CA GLY A 107 2.92 -7.10 -13.37
C GLY A 107 1.81 -7.96 -12.73
N GLY A 108 0.82 -7.31 -12.11
CA GLY A 108 -0.36 -7.90 -11.50
C GLY A 108 -0.06 -8.92 -10.39
N ALA A 109 0.87 -8.57 -9.51
CA ALA A 109 1.21 -9.33 -8.30
C ALA A 109 0.01 -9.54 -7.36
N LYS A 110 -1.04 -8.71 -7.47
CA LYS A 110 -2.29 -8.85 -6.71
C LYS A 110 -3.34 -9.73 -7.38
N MET A 111 -3.10 -10.20 -8.60
CA MET A 111 -4.05 -11.09 -9.28
C MET A 111 -3.75 -12.54 -8.91
N TYR A 112 -4.80 -13.34 -8.73
CA TYR A 112 -4.67 -14.78 -8.50
C TYR A 112 -4.32 -15.49 -9.81
N ARG A 113 -3.06 -15.37 -10.23
CA ARG A 113 -2.47 -15.92 -11.46
C ARG A 113 -1.46 -17.05 -11.22
N GLY A 114 -1.20 -17.38 -9.96
CA GLY A 114 -0.39 -18.54 -9.57
C GLY A 114 -1.26 -19.79 -9.38
N GLY A 115 -0.83 -20.92 -9.94
CA GLY A 115 -1.53 -22.21 -9.84
C GLY A 115 -1.51 -22.84 -8.42
N PRO A 116 -2.02 -24.08 -8.24
CA PRO A 116 -2.04 -25.10 -9.27
C PRO A 116 -3.39 -25.09 -9.99
N PHE A 117 -3.38 -24.58 -11.23
CA PHE A 117 -4.49 -24.79 -12.14
C PHE A 117 -4.41 -26.26 -12.55
N HIS A 118 -5.06 -27.12 -11.77
CA HIS A 118 -5.23 -28.54 -12.08
C HIS A 118 -6.43 -28.74 -13.00
#